data_AF-A0A1V4X6C2-F1
#
_entry.id   AF-A0A1V4X6C2-F1
#
_cell.length_a   1.000
_cell.length_b   1.000
_cell.length_c   1.000
_cell.angle_alpha   90.00
_cell.angle_beta   90.00
_cell.angle_gamma   90.00
#
_symmetry.space_group_name_H-M   'P 1'
#
loop_
_entity.id
_entity.type
_entity.pdbx_description
1 polymer ?
#
loop_
_entity_poly.entity_id
_entity_poly.type
_entity_poly.pdbx_seq_one_letter_code
_entity_poly.pdbx_strand_id
1 'polypeptide(L)'
;MGEKDDFAKGILTGALIGGLIGVAVGILIAPRSGEETRAELSEKAKDFAGKVQDEYDVLYDKARRTTDTLIHRLHDIEETARKKADELAAKVKS
;
A
#
# COMPACT_ATOMS: atom_id res chain seq x y z
N MET A 1 -24.07 8.56 11.44
CA MET A 1 -23.34 7.38 10.94
C MET A 1 -23.04 7.68 9.47
N GLY A 2 -21.79 7.90 9.08
CA GLY A 2 -21.45 8.27 7.69
C GLY A 2 -19.98 8.61 7.50
N GLU A 3 -19.38 9.35 8.43
CA GLU A 3 -17.99 9.81 8.28
C GLU A 3 -16.95 8.69 8.32
N LYS A 4 -17.18 7.64 9.12
CA LYS A 4 -16.31 6.46 9.18
C LYS A 4 -16.40 5.60 7.91
N ASP A 5 -17.57 5.57 7.29
CA ASP A 5 -17.84 4.77 6.11
C ASP A 5 -17.23 5.45 4.87
N ASP A 6 -17.33 6.77 4.78
CA ASP A 6 -16.70 7.57 3.73
C ASP A 6 -15.17 7.51 3.79
N PHE A 7 -14.60 7.55 5.00
CA PHE A 7 -13.16 7.37 5.19
C PHE A 7 -12.69 5.96 4.80
N ALA A 8 -13.38 4.92 5.27
CA ALA A 8 -13.06 3.54 4.90
C ALA A 8 -13.17 3.32 3.38
N LYS A 9 -14.20 3.89 2.75
CA LYS A 9 -14.39 3.85 1.30
C LYS A 9 -13.27 4.59 0.56
N GLY A 10 -12.83 5.74 1.08
CA GLY A 10 -11.69 6.50 0.55
C GLY A 10 -10.38 5.68 0.58
N ILE A 11 -10.08 5.04 1.71
CA ILE A 11 -8.91 4.16 1.83
C ILE A 11 -9.01 2.96 0.87
N LEU A 12 -10.16 2.28 0.82
CA LEU A 12 -10.35 1.13 -0.08
C LEU A 12 -10.20 1.52 -1.55
N THR A 13 -10.76 2.66 -1.95
CA THR A 13 -10.66 3.16 -3.32
C THR A 13 -9.22 3.53 -3.66
N GLY A 14 -8.52 4.21 -2.74
CA GLY A 14 -7.11 4.55 -2.91
C GLY A 14 -6.20 3.30 -2.98
N ALA A 15 -6.46 2.30 -2.14
CA ALA A 15 -5.72 1.04 -2.14
C ALA A 15 -5.93 0.23 -3.43
N LEU A 16 -7.15 0.21 -3.98
CA LEU A 16 -7.43 -0.46 -5.25
C LEU A 16 -6.70 0.21 -6.42
N ILE A 17 -6.82 1.53 -6.54
CA ILE A 17 -6.18 2.28 -7.62
C ILE A 17 -4.65 2.20 -7.49
N GLY A 18 -4.12 2.45 -6.28
CA GLY A 18 -2.70 2.36 -6.00
C GLY A 18 -2.16 0.94 -6.19
N GLY A 19 -2.93 -0.08 -5.83
CA GLY A 19 -2.58 -1.48 -6.01
C GLY A 19 -2.47 -1.86 -7.48
N LEU A 20 -3.44 -1.47 -8.32
CA LEU A 20 -3.39 -1.73 -9.76
C LEU A 20 -2.21 -1.04 -10.42
N ILE A 21 -1.96 0.23 -10.09
CA ILE A 21 -0.80 0.97 -10.60
C ILE A 21 0.50 0.30 -10.12
N GLY A 22 0.57 -0.09 -8.85
CA GLY A 22 1.74 -0.76 -8.28
C GLY A 22 2.02 -2.11 -8.94
N VAL A 23 0.98 -2.90 -9.24
CA VAL A 23 1.10 -4.16 -9.97
C VAL A 23 1.56 -3.89 -11.41
N ALA A 24 0.94 -2.94 -12.10
CA ALA A 24 1.33 -2.60 -13.47
C ALA A 24 2.79 -2.15 -13.55
N VAL A 25 3.21 -1.24 -12.66
CA VAL A 25 4.60 -0.79 -12.56
C VAL A 25 5.53 -1.93 -12.15
N GLY A 26 5.12 -2.79 -11.20
CA GLY A 26 5.90 -3.95 -10.77
C GLY A 26 6.12 -4.95 -11.90
N ILE A 27 5.10 -5.23 -12.70
CA ILE A 27 5.19 -6.10 -13.90
C ILE A 27 6.08 -5.45 -14.97
N LEU A 28 5.96 -4.13 -15.18
CA LEU A 28 6.81 -3.41 -16.13
C LEU A 28 8.28 -3.40 -15.71
N ILE A 29 8.57 -3.34 -14.40
CA ILE A 29 9.92 -3.31 -13.85
C ILE A 29 10.53 -4.72 -13.70
N ALA A 30 9.71 -5.76 -13.47
CA ALA A 30 10.16 -7.15 -13.31
C ALA A 30 9.73 -8.01 -14.51
N PRO A 31 10.55 -8.11 -15.58
CA PRO A 31 10.23 -8.95 -16.72
C PRO A 31 10.56 -10.42 -16.40
N ARG A 32 9.54 -11.23 -16.12
CA ARG A 32 9.66 -12.69 -16.03
C ARG A 32 8.72 -13.42 -16.99
N SER A 33 9.14 -14.60 -17.43
CA SER A 33 8.38 -15.49 -18.32
C SER A 33 7.20 -16.15 -17.57
N GLY A 34 6.06 -16.34 -18.23
CA GLY A 34 4.82 -16.80 -17.58
C GLY A 34 4.87 -18.22 -16.99
N GLU A 35 5.70 -19.12 -17.54
CA GLU A 35 5.85 -20.50 -17.03
C GLU A 35 6.71 -20.55 -15.76
N GLU A 36 7.87 -19.90 -15.76
CA GLU A 36 8.71 -19.77 -14.55
C GLU A 36 7.99 -18.96 -13.47
N THR A 37 7.22 -17.94 -13.86
CA THR A 37 6.45 -17.13 -12.90
C THR A 37 5.39 -17.95 -12.20
N ARG A 38 4.71 -18.90 -12.88
CA ARG A 38 3.74 -19.78 -12.22
C ARG A 38 4.41 -20.77 -11.27
N ALA A 39 5.52 -21.38 -11.70
CA ALA A 39 6.26 -22.33 -10.86
C ALA A 39 6.81 -21.64 -9.60
N GLU A 40 7.48 -20.51 -9.76
CA GLU A 40 8.04 -19.75 -8.64
C GLU A 40 6.97 -19.08 -7.78
N LEU A 41 5.88 -18.59 -8.36
CA LEU A 41 4.79 -18.02 -7.56
C LEU A 41 4.13 -19.10 -6.71
N SER A 42 3.95 -20.31 -7.24
CA SER A 42 3.40 -21.43 -6.47
C SER A 42 4.31 -21.84 -5.31
N GLU A 43 5.62 -21.90 -5.55
CA GLU A 43 6.62 -22.21 -4.52
C GLU A 43 6.72 -21.09 -3.48
N LYS A 44 6.91 -19.83 -3.92
CA LYS A 44 6.96 -18.66 -3.04
C LYS A 44 5.65 -18.44 -2.29
N ALA A 45 4.50 -18.74 -2.88
CA ALA A 45 3.21 -18.61 -2.19
C ALA A 45 3.06 -19.66 -1.08
N LYS A 46 3.54 -20.88 -1.29
CA LYS A 46 3.57 -21.91 -0.23
C LYS A 46 4.52 -21.52 0.90
N ASP A 47 5.72 -21.07 0.55
CA ASP A 47 6.69 -20.60 1.55
C ASP A 47 6.20 -19.37 2.31
N PHE A 48 5.56 -18.44 1.60
CA PHE A 48 4.97 -17.25 2.21
C PHE A 48 3.80 -17.61 3.11
N ALA A 49 2.92 -18.53 2.69
CA ALA A 49 1.83 -19.01 3.51
C ALA A 49 2.34 -19.68 4.80
N GLY A 50 3.38 -20.51 4.71
CA GLY A 50 4.01 -21.13 5.88
C GLY A 50 4.64 -20.09 6.82
N LYS A 51 5.41 -19.15 6.28
CA LYS A 51 6.02 -18.06 7.08
C LYS A 51 4.97 -17.18 7.72
N VAL A 52 3.95 -16.77 6.97
CA VAL A 52 2.85 -15.95 7.49
C VAL A 52 2.15 -16.68 8.64
N GLN A 53 1.94 -18.00 8.54
CA GLN A 53 1.36 -18.80 9.61
C GLN A 53 2.19 -18.76 10.90
N ASP A 54 3.52 -18.87 10.80
CA ASP A 54 4.43 -18.85 11.94
C ASP A 54 4.70 -17.44 12.50
N GLU A 55 4.68 -16.43 11.62
CA GLU A 55 4.99 -15.03 11.96
C GLU A 55 3.74 -14.21 12.31
N TYR A 56 2.53 -14.79 12.23
CA TYR A 56 1.27 -14.07 12.46
C TYR A 56 1.24 -13.37 13.83
N ASP A 57 1.69 -14.03 14.89
CA ASP A 57 1.68 -13.46 16.24
C ASP A 57 2.66 -12.29 16.37
N VAL A 58 3.88 -12.45 15.83
CA VAL A 58 4.90 -11.39 15.81
C VAL A 58 4.47 -10.24 14.91
N LEU A 59 3.83 -10.55 13.78
CA LEU A 59 3.31 -9.58 12.83
C LEU A 59 2.20 -8.75 13.46
N TYR A 60 1.34 -9.33 14.29
CA TYR A 60 0.27 -8.59 14.96
C TYR A 60 0.82 -7.55 15.94
N ASP A 61 1.79 -7.95 16.77
CA ASP A 61 2.46 -7.04 17.72
C ASP A 61 3.26 -5.95 17.00
N LYS A 62 3.97 -6.33 15.93
CA LYS A 62 4.75 -5.38 15.12
C LYS A 62 3.84 -4.45 14.35
N ALA A 63 2.75 -4.96 13.78
CA ALA A 63 1.73 -4.19 13.10
C ALA A 63 1.17 -3.13 14.05
N ARG A 64 0.80 -3.49 15.28
CA ARG A 64 0.28 -2.52 16.26
C ARG A 64 1.25 -1.37 16.52
N ARG A 65 2.54 -1.65 16.76
CA ARG A 65 3.57 -0.61 16.98
C ARG A 65 3.85 0.21 15.71
N THR A 66 3.83 -0.46 14.56
CA THR A 66 4.03 0.19 13.26
C THR A 66 2.83 1.07 12.92
N THR A 67 1.60 0.68 13.26
CA THR A 67 0.39 1.48 13.03
C THR A 67 0.51 2.84 13.70
N ASP A 68 0.89 2.91 14.98
CA ASP A 68 1.02 4.19 15.69
C ASP A 68 2.05 5.12 15.02
N THR A 69 3.21 4.59 14.65
CA THR A 69 4.25 5.37 13.96
C THR A 69 3.82 5.76 12.54
N LEU A 70 3.08 4.87 11.86
CA LEU A 70 2.59 5.08 10.51
C LEU A 70 1.57 6.21 10.49
N ILE A 71 0.62 6.23 11.43
CA ILE A 71 -0.37 7.30 11.54
C ILE A 71 0.30 8.66 11.74
N HIS A 72 1.31 8.74 12.61
CA HIS A 72 2.07 9.99 12.79
C HIS A 72 2.77 10.45 11.51
N ARG A 73 3.46 9.55 10.80
CA ARG A 73 4.12 9.91 9.53
C ARG A 73 3.12 10.20 8.42
N LEU A 74 1.99 9.53 8.40
CA LEU A 74 0.92 9.80 7.44
C LEU A 74 0.37 11.21 7.62
N HIS A 75 0.21 11.68 8.86
CA HIS A 75 -0.17 13.07 9.13
C HIS A 75 0.87 14.07 8.60
N ASP A 76 2.15 13.85 8.84
CA ASP A 76 3.23 14.74 8.34
C ASP A 76 3.27 14.75 6.80
N ILE A 77 3.09 13.58 6.18
CA ILE A 77 3.02 13.42 4.72
C ILE A 77 1.78 14.12 4.19
N GLU A 78 0.62 13.97 4.83
CA GLU A 78 -0.61 14.63 4.42
C GLU A 78 -0.47 16.16 4.47
N GLU A 79 0.09 16.70 5.55
CA GLU A 79 0.31 18.14 5.68
C GLU A 79 1.26 18.67 4.60
N THR A 80 2.36 17.94 4.35
CA THR A 80 3.34 18.31 3.32
C THR A 80 2.75 18.16 1.91
N ALA A 81 1.97 17.11 1.67
CA ALA A 81 1.32 16.86 0.39
C ALA A 81 0.26 17.92 0.09
N ARG A 82 -0.55 18.30 1.09
CA ARG A 82 -1.51 19.41 0.97
C ARG A 82 -0.82 20.71 0.61
N LYS A 83 0.21 21.12 1.36
CA LYS A 83 0.98 22.34 1.06
C LYS A 83 1.55 22.35 -0.36
N LYS A 84 2.15 21.24 -0.80
CA LYS A 84 2.69 21.12 -2.17
C LYS A 84 1.61 21.08 -3.24
N ALA A 85 0.48 20.44 -2.98
CA ALA A 85 -0.65 20.41 -3.90
C ALA A 85 -1.25 21.81 -4.08
N ASP A 86 -1.40 22.57 -2.99
CA ASP A 86 -1.89 23.95 -3.02
C ASP A 86 -0.92 24.87 -3.77
N GLU A 87 0.40 24.72 -3.56
CA GLU A 87 1.42 25.49 -4.28
C GLU A 87 1.41 25.18 -5.79
N LEU A 88 1.30 23.90 -6.16
CA LEU A 88 1.18 23.49 -7.56
C LEU A 88 -0.12 24.01 -8.19
N ALA A 89 -1.24 23.95 -7.47
CA ALA A 89 -2.52 24.47 -7.94
C ALA A 89 -2.47 25.99 -8.14
N ALA A 90 -1.82 26.73 -7.23
CA ALA A 90 -1.62 28.17 -7.38
C ALA A 90 -0.76 28.52 -8.60
N LYS A 91 0.32 27.75 -8.84
CA LYS A 91 1.25 27.98 -9.96
C LYS A 91 0.69 27.58 -11.33
N VAL A 92 -0.23 26.61 -11.37
CA VAL A 92 -0.94 26.23 -12.61
C VAL A 92 -2.07 27.20 -12.94
N LYS A 93 -2.59 27.93 -11.93
CA LYS A 93 -3.66 28.91 -12.09
C LYS A 93 -3.16 30.34 -12.37
N SER A 94 -1.88 30.64 -12.09
CA SER A 94 -1.20 31.88 -12.50
C SER A 94 -0.67 31.77 -13.92
#